data_AF-K2BSC4-F1
#
_entry.id   AF-K2BSC4-F1
#
_cell.length_a   1.000
_cell.length_b   1.000
_cell.length_c   1.000
_cell.angle_alpha   90.00
_cell.angle_beta   90.00
_cell.angle_gamma   90.00
#
_symmetry.space_group_name_H-M   'P 1'
#
loop_
_entity.id
_entity.type
_entity.pdbx_description
1 polymer ?
#
loop_
_entity_poly.entity_id
_entity_poly.type
_entity_poly.pdbx_seq_one_letter_code
_entity_poly.pdbx_strand_id
1 'polypeptide(L)'
;MISKYKASHIINWFYGNICTRKCYYNTEKQRECHDKMVNMILGKESLLVSHKIFIKAVRQKYKICDLSENDFNKSERNFWTKKL
;
A
#
# COMPACT_ATOMS: atom_id res chain seq x y z
N MET A 1 -19.37 1.21 9.52
CA MET A 1 -18.41 1.86 10.45
C MET A 1 -17.06 1.94 9.74
N ILE A 2 -16.43 3.11 9.64
CA ILE A 2 -15.09 3.23 9.02
C ILE A 2 -14.05 2.94 10.10
N SER A 3 -13.46 1.74 10.08
CA SER A 3 -12.39 1.37 11.00
C SER A 3 -11.15 2.26 10.78
N LYS A 4 -10.57 2.74 11.88
CA LYS A 4 -9.34 3.53 11.90
C LYS A 4 -8.23 2.72 12.57
N TYR A 5 -7.01 2.85 12.06
CA TYR A 5 -5.83 2.15 12.53
C TYR A 5 -4.67 3.12 12.60
N LYS A 6 -3.64 2.77 13.40
CA LYS A 6 -2.38 3.52 13.40
C LYS A 6 -1.80 3.57 11.98
N ALA A 7 -1.24 4.71 11.60
CA ALA A 7 -0.66 4.91 10.29
C ALA A 7 0.40 3.85 9.97
N SER A 8 1.22 3.47 10.95
CA SER A 8 2.20 2.38 10.82
C SER A 8 1.56 1.03 10.47
N HIS A 9 0.43 0.69 11.09
CA HIS A 9 -0.29 -0.55 10.79
C HIS A 9 -0.87 -0.54 9.36
N ILE A 10 -1.32 0.63 8.88
CA ILE A 10 -1.84 0.75 7.52
C ILE A 10 -0.73 0.65 6.48
N ILE A 11 0.48 1.15 6.76
CA ILE A 11 1.65 0.92 5.89
C ILE A 11 1.91 -0.58 5.75
N ASN A 12 1.99 -1.30 6.88
CA ASN A 12 2.23 -2.75 6.87
C ASN A 12 1.13 -3.48 6.09
N TRP A 13 -0.13 -3.09 6.29
CA TRP A 13 -1.26 -3.63 5.53
C TRP A 13 -1.12 -3.36 4.02
N PHE A 14 -0.79 -2.12 3.64
CA PHE A 14 -0.65 -1.73 2.23
C PHE A 14 0.51 -2.48 1.58
N TYR A 15 1.64 -2.58 2.27
CA TYR A 15 2.79 -3.34 1.79
C TYR A 15 2.43 -4.80 1.54
N GLY A 16 1.86 -5.49 2.54
CA GLY A 16 1.54 -6.91 2.46
C GLY A 16 0.35 -7.29 1.54
N ASN A 17 -0.56 -6.36 1.26
CA ASN A 17 -1.74 -6.64 0.43
C ASN A 17 -1.66 -6.06 -0.98
N ILE A 18 -0.90 -4.97 -1.16
CA ILE A 18 -0.76 -4.29 -2.45
C ILE A 18 0.65 -4.52 -3.00
N CYS A 19 1.70 -4.05 -2.32
CA CYS A 19 3.06 -4.09 -2.85
C CYS A 19 3.55 -5.51 -3.12
N THR A 20 3.45 -6.40 -2.13
CA THR A 20 3.94 -7.78 -2.26
C THR A 20 3.13 -8.62 -3.24
N ARG A 21 1.85 -8.30 -3.45
CA ARG A 21 0.97 -9.08 -4.34
C ARG A 21 1.01 -8.59 -5.78
N LYS A 22 1.03 -7.27 -5.98
CA LYS A 22 0.90 -6.66 -7.31
C LYS A 22 2.23 -6.29 -7.93
N CYS A 23 3.27 -6.08 -7.11
CA CYS A 23 4.61 -5.70 -7.56
C CYS A 23 5.66 -6.75 -7.18
N TYR A 24 5.28 -8.02 -7.00
CA TYR A 24 6.18 -9.10 -6.52
C TYR A 24 7.47 -9.26 -7.34
N TYR A 25 7.42 -8.90 -8.62
CA TYR A 25 8.53 -8.99 -9.56
C TYR A 25 9.53 -7.84 -9.45
N ASN A 26 9.26 -6.81 -8.64
CA ASN A 26 10.12 -5.63 -8.52
C ASN A 26 10.34 -5.23 -7.05
N THR A 27 11.23 -5.96 -6.39
CA THR A 27 11.57 -5.79 -4.97
C THR A 27 12.17 -4.42 -4.66
N GLU A 28 12.97 -3.85 -5.58
CA GLU A 28 13.54 -2.51 -5.41
C GLU A 28 12.43 -1.45 -5.34
N LYS A 29 11.50 -1.48 -6.29
CA LYS A 29 10.34 -0.59 -6.29
C LYS A 29 9.44 -0.78 -5.07
N GLN A 30 9.27 -2.01 -4.58
CA GLN A 30 8.53 -2.26 -3.34
C GLN A 30 9.19 -1.57 -2.14
N ARG A 31 10.53 -1.68 -2.02
CA ARG A 31 11.30 -1.03 -0.98
C ARG A 31 11.21 0.48 -1.07
N GLU A 32 11.41 1.05 -2.25
CA GLU A 32 11.29 2.51 -2.45
C GLU A 32 9.89 3.03 -2.09
N CYS A 33 8.83 2.33 -2.49
CA CYS A 33 7.46 2.70 -2.14
C CYS A 33 7.24 2.64 -0.63
N HIS A 34 7.76 1.60 0.02
CA HIS A 34 7.67 1.43 1.46
C HIS A 34 8.38 2.58 2.20
N ASP A 35 9.62 2.89 1.82
CA ASP A 35 10.41 3.95 2.46
C ASP A 35 9.75 5.33 2.28
N LYS A 36 9.18 5.61 1.10
CA LYS A 36 8.38 6.82 0.86
C LYS A 36 7.13 6.87 1.76
N MET A 37 6.43 5.76 1.97
CA MET A 37 5.28 5.70 2.88
C MET A 37 5.69 5.91 4.34
N VAL A 38 6.81 5.34 4.78
CA VAL A 38 7.35 5.55 6.14
C VAL A 38 7.70 7.02 6.34
N ASN A 39 8.44 7.62 5.41
CA ASN A 39 8.80 9.03 5.45
C ASN A 39 7.57 9.97 5.48
N MET A 40 6.48 9.59 4.81
CA MET A 40 5.22 10.35 4.82
C MET A 40 4.61 10.48 6.23
N ILE A 41 4.84 9.50 7.10
CA ILE A 41 4.21 9.43 8.44
C ILE A 41 5.19 9.63 9.59
N LEU A 42 6.45 9.97 9.29
CA LEU A 42 7.50 10.13 10.30
C LEU A 42 7.09 11.16 11.36
N GLY A 43 7.17 10.80 12.64
CA GLY A 43 6.71 11.59 13.78
C GLY A 43 5.18 11.62 13.98
N LYS A 44 4.43 10.86 13.18
CA LYS A 44 2.96 10.76 13.19
C LYS A 44 2.49 9.30 13.09
N GLU A 45 3.32 8.36 13.50
CA GLU A 45 3.12 6.92 13.30
C GLU A 45 1.87 6.39 14.02
N SER A 46 1.52 7.02 15.15
CA SER A 46 0.36 6.70 15.96
C SER A 46 -0.96 7.30 15.45
N LEU A 47 -0.92 8.16 14.42
CA LEU A 47 -2.11 8.81 13.90
C LEU A 47 -3.13 7.78 13.41
N LEU A 48 -4.38 7.92 13.86
CA LEU A 48 -5.47 7.06 13.44
C LEU A 48 -6.00 7.51 12.08
N VAL A 49 -5.80 6.67 11.07
CA VAL A 49 -6.24 6.89 9.69
C VAL A 49 -7.05 5.69 9.20
N SER A 50 -7.91 5.88 8.19
CA SER A 50 -8.62 4.77 7.54
C SER A 50 -7.85 4.33 6.30
N HIS A 51 -8.03 3.07 5.89
CA HIS A 51 -7.47 2.56 4.63
C HIS A 51 -7.80 3.46 3.43
N LYS A 52 -9.05 3.92 3.32
CA LYS A 52 -9.50 4.80 2.22
C LYS A 52 -8.72 6.11 2.17
N ILE A 53 -8.54 6.78 3.32
CA ILE A 53 -7.80 8.04 3.39
C ILE A 53 -6.33 7.81 3.06
N PHE A 54 -5.74 6.74 3.58
CA PHE A 54 -4.35 6.41 3.33
C PHE A 54 -4.10 6.10 1.84
N ILE A 55 -4.91 5.25 1.21
CA ILE A 55 -4.81 4.94 -0.22
C ILE A 55 -4.91 6.21 -1.07
N LYS A 56 -5.87 7.10 -0.74
CA LYS A 56 -6.01 8.39 -1.41
C LYS A 56 -4.74 9.24 -1.27
N ALA A 57 -4.18 9.33 -0.07
CA ALA A 57 -2.95 10.07 0.16
C ALA A 57 -1.78 9.49 -0.64
N VAL A 58 -1.53 8.19 -0.53
CA VAL A 58 -0.42 7.48 -1.21
C VAL A 58 -0.50 7.63 -2.73
N ARG A 59 -1.69 7.46 -3.32
CA ARG A 59 -1.83 7.45 -4.80
C ARG A 59 -2.05 8.82 -5.40
N GLN A 60 -2.88 9.66 -4.79
CA GLN A 60 -3.30 10.93 -5.41
C GLN A 60 -2.46 12.11 -4.93
N LYS A 61 -2.17 12.18 -3.62
CA LYS A 61 -1.43 13.32 -3.04
C LYS A 61 0.08 13.16 -3.19
N TYR A 62 0.61 12.02 -2.78
CA TYR A 62 2.06 11.76 -2.75
C TYR A 62 2.56 10.97 -3.98
N LYS A 63 1.65 10.42 -4.79
CA LYS A 63 1.96 9.67 -6.02
C LYS A 63 3.03 8.58 -5.82
N ILE A 64 3.01 7.91 -4.67
CA ILE A 64 4.00 6.89 -4.29
C ILE A 64 3.74 5.58 -5.05
N CYS A 65 2.47 5.21 -5.21
CA CYS A 65 2.05 4.03 -5.96
C CYS A 65 1.52 4.46 -7.33
N ASP A 66 2.17 3.97 -8.38
CA ASP A 66 1.92 4.29 -9.79
C ASP A 66 1.15 3.18 -10.53
N LEU A 67 0.66 2.17 -9.81
CA LEU A 67 -0.24 1.16 -10.38
C LEU A 67 -1.44 1.86 -11.02
N SER A 68 -1.78 1.43 -12.24
CA SER A 68 -3.00 1.84 -12.91
C SER A 68 -4.22 1.51 -12.05
N GLU A 69 -5.34 2.22 -12.22
CA GLU A 69 -6.56 1.87 -11.47
C GLU A 69 -7.04 0.45 -11.75
N ASN A 70 -6.86 -0.02 -12.99
CA ASN A 70 -7.19 -1.40 -13.33
C ASN A 70 -6.32 -2.39 -12.55
N ASP A 71 -5.00 -2.22 -12.54
CA ASP A 71 -4.09 -3.12 -11.83
C ASP A 71 -4.27 -3.04 -10.31
N PHE A 72 -4.53 -1.84 -9.77
CA PHE A 72 -4.77 -1.66 -8.36
C PHE A 72 -6.06 -2.32 -7.90
N ASN A 73 -7.16 -2.19 -8.66
CA ASN A 73 -8.46 -2.76 -8.29
C ASN A 73 -8.62 -4.23 -8.70
N LYS A 74 -7.74 -4.77 -9.55
CA LYS A 74 -7.75 -6.18 -9.94
C LYS A 74 -7.65 -7.06 -8.70
N SER A 75 -8.70 -7.82 -8.41
CA SER A 75 -8.65 -8.86 -7.38
C SER A 75 -7.83 -10.02 -7.94
N GLU A 76 -6.70 -10.35 -7.31
CA GLU A 76 -6.01 -11.60 -7.61
C GLU A 76 -6.76 -12.76 -6.94
N ARG A 77 -7.93 -13.14 -7.49
CA ARG A 77 -8.65 -14.36 -7.09
C ARG A 77 -7.81 -15.63 -7.24
N ASN A 78 -6.72 -15.54 -8.01
CA ASN A 78 -5.91 -16.65 -8.51
C ASN A 78 -4.43 -16.57 -8.06
N PHE A 79 -4.12 -15.86 -6.96
CA PHE A 79 -2.74 -15.75 -6.45
C PHE A 79 -2.10 -17.13 -6.21
N TRP A 80 -2.85 -18.08 -5.65
CA TRP A 80 -2.38 -19.46 -5.39
C TRP A 80 -2.30 -20.36 -6.62
N THR A 81 -2.84 -19.94 -7.76
CA THR A 81 -2.81 -20.72 -9.01
C THR A 81 -1.70 -20.30 -9.97
N LYS A 82 -1.03 -19.17 -9.71
CA LYS A 82 0.21 -18.81 -10.41
C LYS A 82 1.33 -19.68 -9.86
N LYS A 83 1.67 -20.77 -10.57
CA LYS A 83 2.95 -21.47 -10.36
C LYS A 83 4.08 -20.46 -10.54
N LEU A 84 4.96 -20.39 -9.54
CA LEU A 84 6.27 -19.75 -9.63
C LEU A 84 7.11 -20.41 -10.74
#